data_AF-A0A917EIJ3-F1
#
_entry.id   AF-A0A917EIJ3-F1
#
_cell.length_a   1.000
_cell.length_b   1.000
_cell.length_c   1.000
_cell.angle_alpha   90.00
_cell.angle_beta   90.00
_cell.angle_gamma   90.00
#
_symmetry.space_group_name_H-M   'P 1'
#
loop_
_entity.id
_entity.type
_entity.pdbx_description
1 polymer ?
#
loop_
_entity_poly.entity_id
_entity_poly.type
_entity_poly.pdbx_seq_one_letter_code
_entity_poly.pdbx_strand_id
1 'polypeptide(L)'
;MDWFTGLSVATLVYVAFALDLFGFLARDELRLRLLMLSASAMYLLYYFWVADEPLWDALLTNGALALVNLIMICVVVVERTTFSMARETAELYRLFPMLSPGQFRRLLRAGRAVEPRGEQALTQSGTTPDDLFFVIEGPVRIRKGEQETEIHGQLFIGEIAFLTGQPASASVSVGPGARYLKWNSATLKKLIDRSPKLHVALSAQFNKDLVNKVAQSHPL
;
A
#
# COMPACT_ATOMS: atom_id res chain seq x y z
N MET A 1 50.80 5.16 -28.43
CA MET A 1 50.06 4.00 -28.97
C MET A 1 48.74 3.99 -28.22
N ASP A 2 47.90 5.00 -28.48
CA ASP A 2 46.94 5.52 -27.47
C ASP A 2 45.48 5.55 -27.99
N TRP A 3 45.12 4.62 -28.87
CA TRP A 3 43.75 4.52 -29.41
C TRP A 3 42.84 3.61 -28.57
N PHE A 4 43.39 2.79 -27.66
CA PHE A 4 42.60 1.91 -26.79
C PHE A 4 41.94 2.65 -25.62
N THR A 5 42.54 3.75 -25.13
CA THR A 5 42.00 4.51 -24.01
C THR A 5 40.77 5.32 -24.43
N GLY A 6 40.82 6.08 -25.52
CA GLY A 6 39.69 6.91 -25.99
C GLY A 6 38.38 6.14 -26.28
N LEU A 7 38.49 4.89 -26.77
CA LEU A 7 37.33 4.01 -26.98
C LEU A 7 36.67 3.58 -25.67
N SER A 8 37.46 3.26 -24.64
CA SER A 8 36.92 2.89 -23.32
C SER A 8 36.17 4.05 -22.64
N VAL A 9 36.67 5.27 -22.85
CA VAL A 9 36.13 6.50 -22.28
C VAL A 9 34.81 6.90 -22.91
N ALA A 10 34.77 6.98 -24.24
CA ALA A 10 33.53 7.28 -24.96
C ALA A 10 32.46 6.20 -24.71
N THR A 11 32.88 4.95 -24.54
CA THR A 11 31.96 3.85 -24.22
C THR A 11 31.23 4.08 -22.89
N LEU A 12 31.91 4.53 -21.83
CA LEU A 12 31.25 4.81 -20.54
C LEU A 12 30.16 5.88 -20.68
N VAL A 13 30.46 6.95 -21.40
CA VAL A 13 29.51 8.06 -21.64
C VAL A 13 28.31 7.60 -22.48
N TYR A 14 28.55 6.83 -23.55
CA TYR A 14 27.47 6.31 -24.39
C TYR A 14 26.62 5.26 -23.68
N VAL A 15 27.22 4.43 -22.83
CA VAL A 15 26.50 3.45 -21.99
C VAL A 15 25.65 4.19 -20.96
N ALA A 16 26.19 5.20 -20.27
CA ALA A 16 25.43 6.03 -19.34
C ALA A 16 24.24 6.69 -20.02
N PHE A 17 24.47 7.30 -21.19
CA PHE A 17 23.41 7.91 -21.99
C PHE A 17 22.35 6.90 -22.45
N ALA A 18 22.76 5.70 -22.86
CA ALA A 18 21.83 4.64 -23.22
C ALA A 18 20.97 4.20 -22.01
N LEU A 19 21.57 4.09 -20.83
CA LEU A 19 20.84 3.78 -19.59
C LEU A 19 19.79 4.85 -19.26
N ASP A 20 20.12 6.13 -19.42
CA ASP A 20 19.14 7.21 -19.25
C ASP A 20 18.01 7.13 -20.29
N LEU A 21 18.34 6.90 -21.57
CA LEU A 21 17.34 6.72 -22.63
C LEU A 21 16.38 5.55 -22.34
N PHE A 22 16.91 4.40 -21.95
CA PHE A 22 16.10 3.25 -21.55
C PHE A 22 15.34 3.52 -20.25
N GLY A 23 15.92 4.33 -19.35
CA GLY A 23 15.26 4.85 -18.16
C GLY A 23 13.98 5.58 -18.53
N PHE A 24 14.04 6.56 -19.44
CA PHE A 24 12.87 7.31 -19.90
C PHE A 24 11.79 6.45 -20.59
N LEU A 25 12.17 5.29 -21.14
CA LEU A 25 11.24 4.32 -21.70
C LEU A 25 10.61 3.40 -20.65
N ALA A 26 11.18 3.31 -19.45
CA ALA A 26 10.72 2.42 -18.41
C ALA A 26 9.38 2.89 -17.83
N ARG A 27 8.36 2.02 -17.91
CA ARG A 27 7.02 2.28 -17.34
C ARG A 27 6.93 2.03 -15.83
N ASP A 28 7.84 1.24 -15.27
CA ASP A 28 7.88 0.99 -13.82
C ASP A 28 8.81 1.99 -13.14
N GLU A 29 8.30 2.62 -12.09
CA GLU A 29 8.99 3.67 -11.35
C GLU A 29 10.31 3.19 -10.73
N LEU A 30 10.41 1.94 -10.24
CA LEU A 30 11.64 1.42 -9.66
C LEU A 30 12.70 1.17 -10.75
N ARG A 31 12.28 0.60 -11.88
CA ARG A 31 13.19 0.34 -13.02
C ARG A 31 13.77 1.64 -13.58
N LEU A 32 12.93 2.67 -13.74
CA LEU A 32 13.37 4.01 -14.12
C LEU A 32 14.48 4.49 -13.17
N ARG A 33 14.21 4.52 -11.85
CA ARG A 33 15.19 5.04 -10.88
C ARG A 33 16.49 4.24 -10.84
N LEU A 34 16.43 2.91 -10.97
CA LEU A 34 17.62 2.07 -11.01
C LEU A 34 18.49 2.34 -12.24
N LEU A 35 17.87 2.53 -13.41
CA LEU A 35 18.58 2.86 -14.64
C LEU A 35 19.23 4.25 -14.55
N MET A 36 18.49 5.28 -14.10
CA MET A 36 19.04 6.63 -13.93
C MET A 36 20.17 6.68 -12.88
N LEU A 37 20.05 5.90 -11.80
CA LEU A 37 21.12 5.78 -10.79
C LEU A 37 22.36 5.10 -11.37
N SER A 38 22.17 4.07 -12.20
CA SER A 38 23.27 3.36 -12.87
C SER A 38 23.98 4.27 -13.88
N ALA A 39 23.22 5.07 -14.65
CA ALA A 39 23.76 6.09 -15.55
C ALA A 39 24.58 7.14 -14.77
N SER A 40 24.01 7.67 -13.68
CA SER A 40 24.70 8.64 -12.81
C SER A 40 26.01 8.07 -12.24
N ALA A 41 26.02 6.79 -11.86
CA ALA A 41 27.24 6.12 -11.39
C ALA A 41 28.32 6.01 -12.48
N MET A 42 27.92 5.73 -13.73
CA MET A 42 28.83 5.70 -14.88
C MET A 42 29.39 7.09 -15.20
N TYR A 43 28.58 8.14 -15.13
CA TYR A 43 29.05 9.52 -15.29
C TYR A 43 30.03 9.93 -14.19
N LEU A 44 29.72 9.62 -12.93
CA LEU A 44 30.62 9.89 -11.80
C LEU A 44 31.96 9.14 -11.95
N LEU A 45 31.93 7.87 -12.37
CA LEU A 45 33.14 7.10 -12.63
C LEU A 45 34.00 7.73 -13.74
N TYR A 46 33.37 8.19 -14.81
CA TYR A 46 34.04 8.92 -15.89
C TYR A 46 34.68 10.22 -15.38
N TYR A 47 33.95 11.05 -14.63
CA TYR A 47 34.49 12.33 -14.12
C TYR A 47 35.58 12.17 -13.06
N PHE A 48 35.59 11.07 -12.29
CA PHE A 48 36.62 10.83 -11.27
C PHE A 48 37.89 10.18 -11.79
N TRP A 49 37.78 9.24 -12.74
CA TRP A 49 38.90 8.37 -13.10
C TRP A 49 39.52 8.69 -14.46
N VAL A 50 38.79 9.38 -15.32
CA VAL A 50 39.12 9.51 -16.74
C VAL A 50 39.29 10.96 -17.18
N ALA A 51 38.51 11.89 -16.63
CA ALA A 51 38.62 13.29 -17.02
C ALA A 51 39.97 13.89 -16.55
N ASP A 52 40.69 14.51 -17.48
CA ASP A 52 42.01 15.14 -17.22
C ASP A 52 41.91 16.31 -16.22
N GLU A 53 40.74 16.96 -16.14
CA GLU A 53 40.41 17.94 -15.12
C GLU A 53 39.08 17.61 -14.43
N PRO A 54 38.99 17.70 -13.09
CA PRO A 54 37.76 17.46 -12.38
C PRO A 54 36.75 18.56 -12.70
N LEU A 55 35.77 18.21 -13.55
CA LEU A 55 34.58 19.02 -13.82
C LEU A 55 33.66 19.00 -12.60
N TRP A 56 33.98 19.82 -11.59
CA TRP A 56 33.23 19.91 -10.34
C TRP A 56 31.74 20.16 -10.55
N ASP A 57 31.37 20.97 -11.54
CA ASP A 57 29.97 21.24 -11.89
C ASP A 57 29.23 19.98 -12.33
N ALA A 58 29.87 19.16 -13.18
CA ALA A 58 29.29 17.91 -13.67
C ALA A 58 29.22 16.85 -12.55
N LEU A 59 30.20 16.84 -11.65
CA LEU A 59 30.23 15.95 -10.50
C LEU A 59 29.12 16.27 -9.50
N LEU A 60 28.94 17.54 -9.14
CA LEU A 60 27.92 17.98 -8.21
C LEU A 60 26.51 17.72 -8.76
N THR A 61 26.28 18.02 -10.04
CA THR A 61 24.97 17.81 -10.69
C THR A 61 24.62 16.33 -10.81
N ASN A 62 25.54 15.46 -11.24
CA ASN A 62 25.31 14.01 -11.28
C ASN A 62 25.20 13.41 -9.87
N GLY A 63 25.95 13.91 -8.90
CA GLY A 63 25.84 13.51 -7.49
C GLY A 63 24.46 13.83 -6.92
N ALA A 64 23.92 15.03 -7.21
CA ALA A 64 22.57 15.41 -6.81
C ALA A 64 21.51 14.52 -7.48
N LEU A 65 21.63 14.24 -8.78
CA LEU A 65 20.74 13.31 -9.48
C LEU A 65 20.79 11.89 -8.90
N ALA A 66 21.99 11.38 -8.60
CA ALA A 66 22.18 10.08 -7.96
C ALA A 66 21.50 10.04 -6.59
N LEU A 67 21.69 11.08 -5.76
CA LEU A 67 21.08 11.17 -4.43
C LEU A 67 19.54 11.17 -4.50
N VAL A 68 18.95 11.97 -5.40
CA VAL A 68 17.50 12.02 -5.58
C VAL A 68 16.96 10.65 -6.04
N ASN A 69 17.61 10.00 -7.01
CA ASN A 69 17.21 8.68 -7.46
C ASN A 69 17.35 7.63 -6.36
N LEU A 70 18.38 7.70 -5.52
CA LEU A 70 18.57 6.82 -4.38
C LEU A 70 17.44 6.99 -3.34
N ILE A 71 17.10 8.23 -2.98
CA ILE A 71 15.99 8.52 -2.06
C ILE A 71 14.68 7.95 -2.63
N MET A 72 14.40 8.16 -3.92
CA MET A 72 13.20 7.63 -4.56
C MET A 72 13.16 6.10 -4.59
N ILE A 73 14.29 5.43 -4.84
CA ILE A 73 14.40 3.97 -4.72
C ILE A 73 14.04 3.53 -3.30
N CYS A 74 14.63 4.17 -2.29
CA CYS A 74 14.32 3.86 -0.89
C CYS A 74 12.83 4.01 -0.59
N VAL A 75 12.18 5.11 -1.03
CA VAL A 75 10.74 5.31 -0.85
C VAL A 75 9.94 4.20 -1.52
N VAL A 76 10.18 3.91 -2.81
CA VAL A 76 9.44 2.89 -3.56
C VAL A 76 9.65 1.49 -2.97
N VAL A 77 10.88 1.13 -2.59
CA VAL A 77 11.20 -0.16 -1.97
C VAL A 77 10.55 -0.28 -0.61
N VAL A 78 10.64 0.76 0.23
CA VAL A 78 9.98 0.78 1.55
C VAL A 78 8.48 0.65 1.37
N GLU A 79 7.86 1.28 0.37
CA GLU A 79 6.43 1.16 0.07
C GLU A 79 6.02 -0.24 -0.41
N ARG A 80 6.87 -0.89 -1.21
CA ARG A 80 6.57 -2.21 -1.79
C ARG A 80 6.90 -3.39 -0.86
N THR A 81 7.71 -3.20 0.18
CA THR A 81 8.19 -4.30 1.03
C THR A 81 7.44 -4.43 2.36
N THR A 82 7.32 -5.70 2.81
CA THR A 82 6.81 -6.09 4.13
C THR A 82 7.92 -6.11 5.19
N PHE A 83 9.19 -5.93 4.80
CA PHE A 83 10.37 -6.10 5.66
C PHE A 83 10.37 -5.23 6.93
N SER A 84 9.67 -4.10 6.90
CA SER A 84 9.54 -3.19 8.05
C SER A 84 8.29 -3.47 8.92
N MET A 85 7.48 -4.49 8.65
CA MET A 85 6.30 -4.80 9.47
C MET A 85 6.66 -5.61 10.71
N ALA A 86 6.12 -5.22 11.86
CA ALA A 86 6.11 -6.06 13.05
C ALA A 86 5.35 -7.36 12.77
N ARG A 87 5.69 -8.45 13.47
CA ARG A 87 5.12 -9.79 13.25
C ARG A 87 3.58 -9.80 13.29
N GLU A 88 3.01 -9.13 14.28
CA GLU A 88 1.56 -8.98 14.43
C GLU A 88 0.92 -8.25 13.23
N THR A 89 1.56 -7.18 12.74
CA THR A 89 1.09 -6.46 11.55
C THR A 89 1.19 -7.32 10.29
N ALA A 90 2.24 -8.15 10.18
CA ALA A 90 2.42 -9.07 9.06
C ALA A 90 1.39 -10.20 9.06
N GLU A 91 0.99 -10.71 10.24
CA GLU A 91 -0.10 -11.68 10.36
C GLU A 91 -1.44 -11.06 9.97
N LEU A 92 -1.74 -9.85 10.47
CA LEU A 92 -2.93 -9.11 10.09
C LEU A 92 -2.97 -8.81 8.58
N TYR A 93 -1.84 -8.48 7.95
CA TYR A 93 -1.75 -8.24 6.52
C TYR A 93 -2.21 -9.45 5.68
N ARG A 94 -2.03 -10.69 6.16
CA ARG A 94 -2.48 -11.91 5.45
C ARG A 94 -4.00 -11.94 5.24
N LEU A 95 -4.76 -11.23 6.07
CA LEU A 95 -6.21 -11.09 5.92
C LEU A 95 -6.61 -10.10 4.80
N PHE A 96 -5.66 -9.33 4.26
CA PHE A 96 -5.86 -8.30 3.23
C PHE A 96 -5.08 -8.60 1.93
N PRO A 97 -5.30 -9.77 1.30
CA PRO A 97 -4.47 -10.23 0.17
C PRO A 97 -4.59 -9.36 -1.09
N MET A 98 -5.64 -8.54 -1.22
CA MET A 98 -5.80 -7.63 -2.36
C MET A 98 -5.00 -6.34 -2.22
N LEU A 99 -4.45 -6.05 -1.04
CA LEU A 99 -3.68 -4.83 -0.77
C LEU A 99 -2.19 -5.10 -0.89
N SER A 100 -1.44 -4.13 -1.42
CA SER A 100 0.02 -4.13 -1.29
C SER A 100 0.46 -3.76 0.14
N PRO A 101 1.70 -4.07 0.55
CA PRO A 101 2.22 -3.71 1.88
C PRO A 101 2.11 -2.22 2.21
N GLY A 102 2.35 -1.34 1.22
CA GLY A 102 2.20 0.10 1.36
C GLY A 102 0.74 0.56 1.45
N GLN A 103 -0.17 -0.08 0.71
CA GLN A 103 -1.61 0.19 0.81
C GLN A 103 -2.17 -0.24 2.16
N PHE A 104 -1.81 -1.43 2.62
CA PHE A 104 -2.22 -1.94 3.93
C PHE A 104 -1.72 -1.06 5.07
N ARG A 105 -0.46 -0.61 5.05
CA ARG A 105 0.05 0.35 6.07
C ARG A 105 -0.72 1.66 6.07
N ARG A 106 -1.06 2.21 4.90
CA ARG A 106 -1.87 3.43 4.80
C ARG A 106 -3.27 3.21 5.38
N LEU A 107 -3.90 2.08 5.08
CA LEU A 107 -5.18 1.69 5.66
C LEU A 107 -5.08 1.56 7.18
N LEU A 108 -4.08 0.83 7.69
CA LEU A 108 -3.90 0.60 9.13
C LEU A 108 -3.65 1.90 9.90
N ARG A 109 -2.85 2.82 9.36
CA ARG A 109 -2.60 4.15 9.95
C ARG A 109 -3.84 5.02 10.03
N ALA A 110 -4.81 4.83 9.14
CA ALA A 110 -6.07 5.57 9.15
C ALA A 110 -7.12 4.95 10.07
N GLY A 111 -6.86 3.77 10.61
CA GLY A 111 -7.74 3.05 11.52
C GLY A 111 -7.18 2.96 12.94
N ARG A 112 -7.99 2.37 13.81
CA ARG A 112 -7.60 2.03 15.17
C ARG A 112 -7.98 0.59 15.48
N ALA A 113 -7.10 -0.14 16.16
CA ALA A 113 -7.43 -1.44 16.74
C ALA A 113 -8.21 -1.23 18.05
N VAL A 114 -9.22 -2.07 18.28
CA VAL A 114 -10.08 -2.00 19.46
C VAL A 114 -10.34 -3.42 19.97
N GLU A 115 -10.24 -3.57 21.29
CA GLU A 115 -10.70 -4.74 22.04
C GLU A 115 -11.80 -4.28 23.00
N PRO A 116 -13.06 -4.67 22.77
CA PRO A 116 -14.18 -4.18 23.55
C PRO A 116 -14.21 -4.85 24.93
N ARG A 117 -14.45 -4.05 25.98
CA ARG A 117 -14.58 -4.55 27.36
C ARG A 117 -15.96 -5.12 27.67
N GLY A 118 -16.95 -4.83 26.84
CA GLY A 118 -18.34 -5.26 26.96
C GLY A 118 -18.96 -5.40 25.58
N GLU A 119 -20.27 -5.60 25.53
CA GLU A 119 -20.98 -5.64 24.25
C GLU A 119 -20.94 -4.27 23.57
N GLN A 120 -20.50 -4.25 22.31
CA GLN A 120 -20.32 -3.07 21.49
C GLN A 120 -21.07 -3.26 20.18
N ALA A 121 -22.06 -2.40 19.92
CA ALA A 121 -22.68 -2.33 18.60
C ALA A 121 -21.70 -1.72 17.59
N LEU A 122 -21.50 -2.43 16.48
CA LEU A 122 -20.74 -1.94 15.32
C LEU A 122 -21.66 -1.23 14.33
N THR A 123 -22.82 -1.84 14.02
CA THR A 123 -23.85 -1.25 13.15
C THR A 123 -25.23 -1.47 13.73
N GLN A 124 -26.17 -0.59 13.34
CA GLN A 124 -27.58 -0.71 13.67
C GLN A 124 -28.41 -0.68 12.38
N SER A 125 -29.30 -1.66 12.22
CA SER A 125 -30.17 -1.75 11.04
C SER A 125 -30.99 -0.47 10.86
N GLY A 126 -31.08 0.02 9.63
CA GLY A 126 -31.79 1.25 9.27
C GLY A 126 -31.00 2.54 9.54
N THR A 127 -29.77 2.46 10.06
CA THR A 127 -28.89 3.62 10.25
C THR A 127 -27.68 3.55 9.31
N THR A 128 -27.18 4.69 8.85
CA THR A 128 -25.94 4.74 8.07
C THR A 128 -24.75 4.75 9.03
N PRO A 129 -23.87 3.73 9.02
CA PRO A 129 -22.72 3.68 9.91
C PRO A 129 -21.71 4.80 9.59
N ASP A 130 -21.32 5.54 10.62
CA ASP A 130 -20.23 6.54 10.53
C ASP A 130 -18.85 5.91 10.41
N ASP A 131 -18.75 4.61 10.66
CA ASP A 131 -17.52 3.85 10.71
C ASP A 131 -17.62 2.56 9.90
N LEU A 132 -16.48 2.15 9.34
CA LEU A 132 -16.24 0.84 8.77
C LEU A 132 -15.45 0.00 9.77
N PHE A 133 -15.74 -1.29 9.84
CA PHE A 133 -15.03 -2.20 10.74
C PHE A 133 -14.50 -3.42 10.00
N PHE A 134 -13.43 -3.99 10.54
CA PHE A 134 -12.96 -5.32 10.16
C PHE A 134 -12.71 -6.10 11.45
N VAL A 135 -13.50 -7.15 11.69
CA VAL A 135 -13.31 -8.00 12.87
C VAL A 135 -12.17 -8.95 12.57
N ILE A 136 -11.11 -8.91 13.38
CA ILE A 136 -9.92 -9.76 13.23
C ILE A 136 -10.22 -11.14 13.82
N GLU A 137 -10.75 -11.17 15.03
CA GLU A 137 -11.08 -12.41 15.76
C GLU A 137 -12.19 -12.17 16.79
N GLY A 138 -12.74 -13.27 17.30
CA GLY A 138 -13.81 -13.30 18.30
C GLY A 138 -15.21 -13.45 17.69
N PRO A 139 -16.23 -13.54 18.57
CA PRO A 139 -17.62 -13.72 18.16
C PRO A 139 -18.24 -12.42 17.65
N VAL A 140 -18.98 -12.53 16.55
CA VAL A 140 -19.74 -11.46 15.92
C VAL A 140 -21.20 -11.88 15.86
N ARG A 141 -22.08 -11.12 16.51
CA ARG A 141 -23.52 -11.37 16.47
C ARG A 141 -24.16 -10.48 15.41
N ILE A 142 -24.88 -11.09 14.49
CA ILE A 142 -25.59 -10.41 13.41
C ILE A 142 -27.08 -10.64 13.62
N ARG A 143 -27.84 -9.55 13.74
CA ARG A 143 -29.30 -9.57 13.91
C ARG A 143 -29.99 -8.88 12.75
N LYS A 144 -30.88 -9.61 12.08
CA LYS A 144 -31.69 -9.15 10.94
C LYS A 144 -33.15 -9.56 11.16
N GLY A 145 -33.99 -8.60 11.55
CA GLY A 145 -35.36 -8.91 11.99
C GLY A 145 -35.33 -9.78 13.24
N GLU A 146 -36.00 -10.93 13.19
CA GLU A 146 -36.04 -11.93 14.26
C GLU A 146 -34.89 -12.94 14.21
N GLN A 147 -34.12 -12.98 13.11
CA GLN A 147 -33.00 -13.90 12.97
C GLN A 147 -31.75 -13.32 13.63
N GLU A 148 -31.09 -14.13 14.44
CA GLU A 148 -29.79 -13.84 15.03
C GLU A 148 -28.83 -15.00 14.76
N THR A 149 -27.65 -14.66 14.24
CA THR A 149 -26.59 -15.63 13.93
C THR A 149 -25.29 -15.13 14.54
N GLU A 150 -24.55 -16.05 15.17
CA GLU A 150 -23.19 -15.80 15.63
C GLU A 150 -22.20 -16.40 14.64
N ILE A 151 -21.20 -15.60 14.26
CA ILE A 151 -20.11 -16.01 13.37
C ILE A 151 -18.78 -15.63 13.98
N HIS A 152 -17.71 -16.22 13.46
CA HIS A 152 -16.35 -15.84 13.83
C HIS A 152 -15.82 -14.72 12.92
N GLY A 153 -14.86 -13.95 13.43
CA GLY A 153 -14.21 -12.84 12.73
C GLY A 153 -13.54 -13.18 11.39
N GLN A 154 -12.67 -12.27 10.94
CA GLN A 154 -12.08 -12.19 9.59
C GLN A 154 -13.04 -11.69 8.51
N LEU A 155 -13.90 -10.73 8.86
CA LEU A 155 -14.82 -10.10 7.92
C LEU A 155 -14.95 -8.60 8.13
N PHE A 156 -15.35 -7.90 7.05
CA PHE A 156 -15.76 -6.51 7.16
C PHE A 156 -17.16 -6.38 7.75
N ILE A 157 -17.45 -5.27 8.42
CA ILE A 157 -18.79 -4.89 8.85
C ILE A 157 -19.03 -3.44 8.46
N GLY A 158 -20.18 -3.18 7.82
CA GLY A 158 -20.56 -1.85 7.33
C GLY A 158 -20.04 -1.53 5.92
N GLU A 159 -19.42 -2.48 5.23
CA GLU A 159 -18.86 -2.32 3.89
C GLU A 159 -19.91 -1.97 2.83
N ILE A 160 -21.11 -2.56 2.91
CA ILE A 160 -22.21 -2.26 1.98
C ILE A 160 -22.64 -0.80 2.15
N ALA A 161 -22.85 -0.35 3.38
CA ALA A 161 -23.22 1.03 3.66
C ALA A 161 -22.10 2.00 3.27
N PHE A 162 -20.84 1.62 3.51
CA PHE A 162 -19.68 2.41 3.11
C PHE A 162 -19.62 2.64 1.59
N LEU A 163 -19.82 1.57 0.81
CA LEU A 163 -19.76 1.58 -0.65
C LEU A 163 -20.98 2.24 -1.31
N THR A 164 -22.18 1.95 -0.81
CA THR A 164 -23.45 2.37 -1.45
C THR A 164 -24.02 3.66 -0.87
N GLY A 165 -23.59 4.06 0.32
CA GLY A 165 -24.20 5.15 1.09
C GLY A 165 -25.57 4.82 1.68
N GLN A 166 -26.07 3.59 1.49
CA GLN A 166 -27.36 3.16 2.02
C GLN A 166 -27.26 2.81 3.52
N PRO A 167 -28.39 2.88 4.27
CA PRO A 167 -28.42 2.42 5.65
C PRO A 167 -28.03 0.94 5.78
N ALA A 168 -27.51 0.56 6.95
CA ALA A 168 -27.15 -0.82 7.24
C ALA A 168 -28.38 -1.75 7.19
N SER A 169 -28.22 -2.91 6.55
CA SER A 169 -29.20 -3.98 6.43
C SER A 169 -29.43 -4.73 7.74
N ALA A 170 -28.37 -4.93 8.53
CA ALA A 170 -28.39 -5.70 9.77
C ALA A 170 -27.75 -4.92 10.93
N SER A 171 -28.18 -5.26 12.15
CA SER A 171 -27.49 -4.81 13.36
C SER A 171 -26.39 -5.80 13.69
N VAL A 172 -25.19 -5.32 13.99
CA VAL A 172 -24.05 -6.16 14.31
C VAL A 172 -23.44 -5.72 15.62
N SER A 173 -23.18 -6.67 16.53
CA SER A 173 -22.46 -6.43 17.78
C SER A 173 -21.30 -7.40 17.98
N VAL A 174 -20.33 -6.97 18.77
CA VAL A 174 -19.20 -7.78 19.23
C VAL A 174 -19.09 -7.69 20.74
N GLY A 175 -18.57 -8.73 21.38
CA GLY A 175 -18.41 -8.79 22.83
C GLY A 175 -16.96 -8.97 23.28
N PRO A 176 -16.74 -9.16 24.60
CA PRO A 176 -15.42 -9.48 25.15
C PRO A 176 -14.77 -10.66 24.41
N GLY A 177 -13.46 -10.56 24.17
CA GLY A 177 -12.70 -11.55 23.40
C GLY A 177 -12.68 -11.31 21.89
N ALA A 178 -13.40 -10.28 21.40
CA ALA A 178 -13.25 -9.80 20.04
C ALA A 178 -12.08 -8.81 19.90
N ARG A 179 -11.47 -8.78 18.71
CA ARG A 179 -10.53 -7.74 18.31
C ARG A 179 -10.88 -7.27 16.92
N TYR A 180 -10.97 -5.96 16.72
CA TYR A 180 -11.37 -5.40 15.43
C TYR A 180 -10.65 -4.09 15.10
N LEU A 181 -10.57 -3.80 13.80
CA LEU A 181 -10.15 -2.50 13.29
C LEU A 181 -11.38 -1.63 13.06
N LYS A 182 -11.27 -0.35 13.38
CA LYS A 182 -12.28 0.67 13.15
C LYS A 182 -11.70 1.81 12.32
N TRP A 183 -12.41 2.23 11.28
CA TRP A 183 -12.10 3.39 10.46
C TRP A 183 -13.30 4.33 10.42
N ASN A 184 -13.06 5.63 10.60
CA ASN A 184 -14.10 6.61 10.31
C ASN A 184 -14.35 6.67 8.80
N SER A 185 -15.61 6.54 8.39
CA SER A 185 -16.01 6.45 6.99
C SER A 185 -15.61 7.69 6.18
N ALA A 186 -15.77 8.89 6.74
CA ALA A 186 -15.42 10.13 6.03
C ALA A 186 -13.91 10.27 5.84
N THR A 187 -13.11 9.97 6.86
CA THR A 187 -11.64 9.98 6.76
C THR A 187 -11.14 8.92 5.78
N LEU A 188 -11.72 7.71 5.81
CA LEU A 188 -11.32 6.64 4.91
C LEU A 188 -11.69 6.96 3.45
N LYS A 189 -12.87 7.54 3.19
CA LYS A 189 -13.24 8.02 1.84
C LYS A 189 -12.24 9.03 1.29
N LYS A 190 -11.85 10.04 2.09
CA LYS A 190 -10.82 11.01 1.69
C LYS A 190 -9.46 10.37 1.38
N LEU A 191 -9.09 9.31 2.10
CA LEU A 191 -7.85 8.56 1.83
C LEU A 191 -7.92 7.81 0.49
N ILE A 192 -9.06 7.20 0.21
CA ILE A 192 -9.34 6.47 -1.02
C ILE A 192 -9.35 7.42 -2.23
N ASP A 193 -10.01 8.58 -2.11
CA ASP A 193 -10.12 9.58 -3.18
C ASP A 193 -8.75 10.11 -3.62
N ARG A 194 -7.77 10.16 -2.70
CA ARG A 194 -6.40 10.58 -2.99
C ARG A 194 -5.55 9.50 -3.68
N SER A 195 -6.04 8.27 -3.80
CA SER A 195 -5.25 7.16 -4.34
C SER A 195 -6.13 6.16 -5.12
N PRO A 196 -6.27 6.34 -6.46
CA PRO A 196 -7.06 5.41 -7.30
C PRO A 196 -6.62 3.95 -7.17
N LYS A 197 -5.32 3.70 -7.01
CA LYS A 197 -4.78 2.36 -6.78
C LYS A 197 -5.31 1.75 -5.47
N LEU A 198 -5.40 2.53 -4.40
CA LEU A 198 -5.94 2.07 -3.12
C LEU A 198 -7.44 1.78 -3.23
N HIS A 199 -8.19 2.64 -3.94
CA HIS A 199 -9.61 2.41 -4.21
C HIS A 199 -9.84 1.06 -4.88
N VAL A 200 -9.15 0.77 -5.98
CA VAL A 200 -9.27 -0.51 -6.70
C VAL A 200 -8.95 -1.70 -5.78
N ALA A 201 -7.84 -1.63 -5.04
CA ALA A 201 -7.42 -2.70 -4.13
C ALA A 201 -8.43 -2.95 -3.01
N LEU A 202 -8.95 -1.88 -2.39
CA LEU A 202 -9.91 -1.99 -1.30
C LEU A 202 -11.28 -2.48 -1.79
N SER A 203 -11.75 -2.02 -2.94
CA SER A 203 -12.98 -2.53 -3.56
C SER A 203 -12.86 -4.02 -3.92
N ALA A 204 -11.70 -4.46 -4.42
CA ALA A 204 -11.43 -5.88 -4.63
C ALA A 204 -11.44 -6.68 -3.32
N GLN A 205 -10.91 -6.10 -2.24
CA GLN A 205 -10.95 -6.71 -0.91
C GLN A 205 -12.38 -6.85 -0.38
N PHE A 206 -13.22 -5.82 -0.51
CA PHE A 206 -14.63 -5.89 -0.12
C PHE A 206 -15.40 -6.92 -0.94
N ASN A 207 -15.19 -6.97 -2.26
CA ASN A 207 -15.84 -7.97 -3.10
C ASN A 207 -15.49 -9.39 -2.67
N LYS A 208 -14.22 -9.66 -2.31
CA LYS A 208 -13.81 -10.96 -1.78
C LYS A 208 -14.55 -11.30 -0.48
N ASP A 209 -14.67 -10.33 0.43
CA ASP A 209 -15.38 -10.48 1.70
C ASP A 209 -16.88 -10.78 1.49
N LEU A 210 -17.55 -10.02 0.61
CA LEU A 210 -18.95 -10.23 0.27
C LEU A 210 -19.21 -11.59 -0.36
N VAL A 211 -18.33 -12.04 -1.27
CA VAL A 211 -18.43 -13.39 -1.86
C VAL A 211 -18.32 -14.47 -0.78
N ASN A 212 -17.40 -14.32 0.18
CA ASN A 212 -17.27 -15.27 1.29
C ASN A 212 -18.53 -15.30 2.17
N LYS A 213 -19.14 -14.14 2.45
CA LYS A 213 -20.39 -14.05 3.21
C LYS A 213 -21.54 -14.78 2.51
N VAL A 214 -21.72 -14.54 1.21
CA VAL A 214 -22.76 -15.19 0.41
C VAL A 214 -22.53 -16.70 0.32
N ALA A 215 -21.28 -17.14 0.08
CA ALA A 215 -20.95 -18.55 0.00
C ALA A 215 -21.21 -19.31 1.32
N GLN A 216 -21.02 -18.65 2.46
CA GLN A 216 -21.25 -19.21 3.78
C GLN A 216 -22.69 -19.01 4.30
N SER A 217 -23.60 -18.47 3.47
CA SER A 217 -24.99 -18.14 3.83
C SER A 217 -25.12 -17.17 5.02
N HIS A 218 -24.12 -16.31 5.22
CA HIS A 218 -24.22 -15.27 6.24
C HIS A 218 -25.23 -14.21 5.80
N PRO A 219 -26.15 -13.76 6.67
CA PRO A 219 -27.10 -12.72 6.31
C PRO A 219 -26.36 -11.42 5.97
N LEU A 220 -26.56 -10.94 4.72
CA LEU A 220 -26.10 -9.64 4.23
C LEU A 220 -26.93 -8.48 4.82
#